data_AF-A0A2X2TG45-F1
#
_entry.id   AF-A0A2X2TG45-F1
#
_cell.length_a   1.000
_cell.length_b   1.000
_cell.length_c   1.000
_cell.angle_alpha   90.00
_cell.angle_beta   90.00
_cell.angle_gamma   90.00
#
_symmetry.space_group_name_H-M   'P 1'
#
loop_
_entity.id
_entity.type
_entity.pdbx_description
1 polymer ?
#
loop_
_entity_poly.entity_id
_entity_poly.type
_entity_poly.pdbx_seq_one_letter_code
_entity_poly.pdbx_strand_id
1 'polypeptide(L)'
;MDSGWVPPDTNVEEFEFAIRTVCEPIFEKPLAEISFGHVLLNLFNTARRFNMEVQPQLVLLQKTLLYVEGVGRQLYPQLDLWKTAKPFLESWIKDQVGIPALVRAFKEKAPFWVEKMPELPELVYNSLRQGKQLQLSVDKIQRDLQLHHVRQGQSRYLFGIGATLILSGTLLLINKPEWDFMPAWLMAGGIVVWLIGWRRSA
;
A
#
# COMPACT_ATOMS: atom_id res chain seq x y z
N MET A 1 -7.84 16.16 0.77
CA MET A 1 -7.59 14.72 0.88
C MET A 1 -8.90 13.93 0.87
N ASP A 2 -9.92 14.31 1.66
CA ASP A 2 -11.22 13.60 1.69
C ASP A 2 -12.25 14.01 0.62
N SER A 3 -11.94 14.96 -0.28
CA SER A 3 -12.87 15.35 -1.36
C SER A 3 -12.90 14.33 -2.50
N GLY A 4 -11.86 13.51 -2.66
CA GLY A 4 -11.72 12.51 -3.73
C GLY A 4 -11.39 13.07 -5.12
N TRP A 5 -11.19 14.38 -5.26
CA TRP A 5 -11.01 15.01 -6.59
C TRP A 5 -9.54 15.09 -7.02
N VAL A 6 -8.62 14.99 -6.06
CA VAL A 6 -7.17 15.03 -6.27
C VAL A 6 -6.61 13.64 -5.94
N PRO A 7 -5.80 13.03 -6.83
CA PRO A 7 -5.22 11.71 -6.58
C PRO A 7 -4.38 11.66 -5.30
N PRO A 8 -4.36 10.53 -4.57
CA PRO A 8 -3.66 10.40 -3.30
C PRO A 8 -2.12 10.49 -3.41
N ASP A 9 -1.58 10.29 -4.61
CA ASP A 9 -0.15 10.44 -4.95
C ASP A 9 0.27 11.89 -5.24
N THR A 10 -0.66 12.85 -5.22
CA THR A 10 -0.39 14.25 -5.51
C THR A 10 0.42 14.92 -4.39
N ASN A 11 1.53 15.57 -4.75
CA ASN A 11 2.27 16.42 -3.82
C ASN A 11 1.45 17.66 -3.44
N VAL A 12 0.98 17.70 -2.19
CA VAL A 12 0.11 18.77 -1.67
C VAL A 12 0.81 20.12 -1.65
N GLU A 13 2.09 20.14 -1.27
CA GLU A 13 2.86 21.38 -1.16
C GLU A 13 3.05 22.03 -2.53
N GLU A 14 3.36 21.20 -3.54
CA GLU A 14 3.50 21.66 -4.92
C GLU A 14 2.15 22.15 -5.50
N PHE A 15 1.06 21.44 -5.19
CA PHE A 15 -0.29 21.84 -5.59
C PHE A 15 -0.69 23.18 -4.94
N GLU A 16 -0.49 23.34 -3.64
CA GLU A 16 -0.78 24.58 -2.92
C GLU A 16 0.03 25.75 -3.50
N PHE A 17 1.33 25.54 -3.75
CA PHE A 17 2.19 26.56 -4.33
C PHE A 17 1.70 26.99 -5.72
N ALA A 18 1.30 26.03 -6.55
CA ALA A 18 0.79 26.31 -7.88
C ALA A 18 -0.54 27.08 -7.86
N ILE A 19 -1.45 26.74 -6.94
CA ILE A 19 -2.70 27.48 -6.72
C ILE A 19 -2.41 28.90 -6.23
N ARG A 20 -1.51 29.07 -5.26
CA ARG A 20 -1.11 30.38 -4.71
C ARG A 20 -0.53 31.28 -5.80
N THR A 21 0.35 30.74 -6.64
CA THR A 21 0.96 31.47 -7.77
C THR A 21 -0.09 32.03 -8.72
N VAL A 22 -1.22 31.34 -8.90
CA VAL A 22 -2.33 31.82 -9.74
C VAL A 22 -3.19 32.86 -9.04
N CYS A 23 -3.41 32.72 -7.72
CA CYS A 23 -4.34 33.57 -6.96
C CYS A 23 -3.72 34.87 -6.42
N GLU A 24 -2.45 34.85 -6.04
CA GLU A 24 -1.74 35.98 -5.42
C GLU A 24 -1.73 37.26 -6.29
N PRO A 25 -1.57 37.20 -7.63
CA PRO A 25 -1.54 38.40 -8.47
C PRO A 25 -2.84 39.23 -8.49
N ILE A 26 -3.99 38.65 -8.14
CA ILE A 26 -5.29 39.32 -8.12
C ILE A 26 -5.78 39.68 -6.73
N PHE A 27 -5.03 39.31 -5.70
CA PHE A 27 -5.38 39.56 -4.33
C PHE A 27 -5.45 41.09 -4.08
N GLU A 28 -6.52 41.54 -3.42
CA GLU A 28 -6.78 42.95 -3.05
C GLU A 28 -6.79 43.95 -4.22
N LYS A 29 -7.00 43.49 -5.45
CA LYS A 29 -7.11 44.36 -6.64
C LYS A 29 -8.56 44.59 -7.07
N PRO A 30 -8.88 45.80 -7.57
CA PRO A 30 -10.20 46.09 -8.09
C PRO A 30 -10.46 45.35 -9.42
N LEU A 31 -11.74 45.04 -9.70
CA LEU A 31 -12.18 44.33 -10.91
C LEU A 31 -11.75 45.02 -12.23
N ALA A 32 -11.53 46.33 -12.21
CA ALA A 32 -11.02 47.07 -13.36
C ALA A 32 -9.58 46.68 -13.75
N GLU A 33 -8.77 46.20 -12.80
CA GLU A 33 -7.34 45.93 -13.00
C GLU A 33 -7.02 44.44 -13.23
N ILE A 34 -7.99 43.56 -12.99
CA ILE A 34 -7.82 42.11 -13.09
C ILE A 34 -8.80 41.51 -14.08
N SER A 35 -8.43 40.40 -14.74
CA SER A 35 -9.42 39.57 -15.43
C SER A 35 -9.70 38.29 -14.64
N PHE A 36 -10.80 38.30 -13.91
CA PHE A 36 -11.21 37.19 -13.04
C PHE A 36 -11.45 35.91 -13.85
N GLY A 37 -12.06 36.01 -15.03
CA GLY A 37 -12.27 34.87 -15.92
C GLY A 37 -10.96 34.18 -16.34
N HIS A 38 -9.90 34.94 -16.63
CA HIS A 38 -8.58 34.38 -16.98
C HIS A 38 -7.91 33.70 -15.77
N VAL A 39 -8.06 34.25 -14.57
CA VAL A 39 -7.54 33.62 -13.36
C VAL A 39 -8.23 32.29 -13.11
N LEU A 40 -9.55 32.24 -13.24
CA LEU A 40 -10.33 31.03 -13.01
C LEU A 40 -9.99 29.92 -14.02
N LEU A 41 -9.72 30.30 -15.28
CA LEU A 41 -9.16 29.40 -16.28
C LEU A 41 -7.79 28.84 -15.87
N ASN A 42 -6.89 29.72 -15.45
CA ASN A 42 -5.55 29.32 -15.01
C ASN A 42 -5.61 28.41 -13.79
N LEU A 43 -6.55 28.64 -12.88
CA LEU A 43 -6.79 27.80 -11.70
C LEU A 43 -7.20 26.38 -12.11
N PHE A 44 -8.17 26.25 -13.03
CA PHE A 44 -8.59 24.94 -13.53
C PHE A 44 -7.48 24.24 -14.34
N ASN A 45 -6.73 24.98 -15.16
CA ASN A 45 -5.59 24.45 -15.91
C ASN A 45 -4.51 23.91 -14.98
N THR A 46 -4.15 24.69 -13.95
CA THR A 46 -3.20 24.28 -12.92
C THR A 46 -3.71 23.04 -12.21
N ALA A 47 -4.99 23.01 -11.79
CA ALA A 47 -5.54 21.85 -11.11
C ALA A 47 -5.53 20.57 -11.97
N ARG A 48 -5.79 20.69 -13.28
CA ARG A 48 -5.67 19.56 -14.22
C ARG A 48 -4.25 19.00 -14.32
N ARG A 49 -3.21 19.84 -14.17
CA ARG A 49 -1.81 19.37 -14.18
C ARG A 49 -1.47 18.45 -13.02
N PHE A 50 -2.20 18.57 -11.90
CA PHE A 50 -2.11 17.69 -10.75
C PHE A 50 -3.14 16.55 -10.81
N ASN A 51 -3.56 16.18 -12.02
CA ASN A 51 -4.54 15.11 -12.26
C ASN A 51 -5.86 15.28 -11.51
N MET A 52 -6.24 16.52 -11.15
CA MET A 52 -7.56 16.80 -10.58
C MET A 52 -8.63 16.66 -11.67
N GLU A 53 -9.66 15.85 -11.43
CA GLU A 53 -10.78 15.70 -12.36
C GLU A 53 -11.64 16.99 -12.38
N VAL A 54 -11.40 17.86 -13.35
CA VAL A 54 -12.24 19.05 -13.56
C VAL A 54 -13.45 18.69 -14.41
N GLN A 55 -14.64 18.73 -13.82
CA GLN A 55 -15.88 18.45 -14.53
C GLN A 55 -16.12 19.44 -15.69
N PRO A 56 -16.57 18.99 -16.87
CA PRO A 56 -16.82 19.85 -18.03
C PRO A 56 -17.78 21.02 -17.75
N GLN A 57 -18.72 20.85 -16.82
CA GLN A 57 -19.70 21.86 -16.41
C GLN A 57 -19.04 23.10 -15.80
N LEU A 58 -17.88 22.93 -15.16
CA LEU A 58 -17.10 24.03 -14.56
C LEU A 58 -16.45 24.91 -15.63
N VAL A 59 -16.17 24.36 -16.82
CA VAL A 59 -15.69 25.12 -17.98
C VAL A 59 -16.81 25.97 -18.58
N LEU A 60 -18.07 25.52 -18.55
CA LEU A 60 -19.20 26.30 -19.05
C LEU A 60 -19.55 27.52 -18.18
N LEU A 61 -19.28 27.46 -16.87
CA LEU A 61 -19.45 28.57 -15.91
C LEU A 61 -18.62 29.82 -16.28
N GLN A 62 -17.56 29.62 -17.07
CA GLN A 62 -16.69 30.67 -17.58
C GLN A 62 -17.45 31.76 -18.34
N LYS A 63 -18.41 31.42 -19.21
CA LYS A 63 -19.17 32.44 -19.97
C LYS A 63 -20.00 33.33 -19.06
N THR A 64 -20.60 32.74 -18.03
CA THR A 64 -21.36 33.47 -17.02
C THR A 64 -20.44 34.39 -16.22
N LEU A 65 -19.28 33.91 -15.79
CA LEU A 65 -18.32 34.70 -15.02
C LEU A 65 -17.70 35.84 -15.84
N LEU A 66 -17.39 35.63 -17.12
CA LEU A 66 -16.95 36.69 -18.02
C LEU A 66 -18.05 37.75 -18.25
N TYR A 67 -19.31 37.33 -18.37
CA TYR A 67 -20.43 38.26 -18.49
C TYR A 67 -20.59 39.10 -17.22
N VAL A 68 -20.54 38.46 -16.04
CA VAL A 68 -20.60 39.14 -14.74
C VAL A 68 -19.41 40.08 -14.55
N GLU A 69 -18.20 39.70 -14.97
CA GLU A 69 -17.01 40.58 -14.99
C GLU A 69 -17.23 41.80 -15.88
N GLY A 70 -17.78 41.61 -17.08
CA GLY A 70 -18.09 42.70 -18.01
C GLY A 70 -19.09 43.70 -17.45
N VAL A 71 -20.19 43.21 -16.87
CA VAL A 71 -21.21 44.04 -16.19
C VAL A 71 -20.61 44.70 -14.94
N GLY A 72 -19.84 43.96 -14.16
CA GLY A 72 -19.19 44.43 -12.94
C GLY A 72 -18.19 45.56 -13.20
N ARG A 73 -17.39 45.49 -14.27
CA ARG A 73 -16.47 46.59 -14.64
C ARG A 73 -17.20 47.88 -15.01
N GLN A 74 -18.37 47.78 -15.64
CA GLN A 74 -19.15 48.95 -16.04
C GLN A 74 -19.84 49.61 -14.84
N LEU A 75 -20.37 48.82 -13.90
CA LEU A 75 -21.16 49.32 -12.78
C LEU A 75 -20.32 49.61 -11.52
N TYR A 76 -19.34 48.76 -11.21
CA TYR A 76 -18.54 48.80 -9.98
C TYR A 76 -17.06 48.47 -10.26
N PRO A 77 -16.32 49.33 -10.98
CA PRO A 77 -14.93 49.07 -11.36
C PRO A 77 -13.98 48.87 -10.17
N GLN A 78 -14.27 49.53 -9.04
CA GLN A 78 -13.47 49.47 -7.81
C GLN A 78 -13.80 48.27 -6.90
N LEU A 79 -14.67 47.35 -7.35
CA LEU A 79 -15.08 46.20 -6.56
C LEU A 79 -13.92 45.21 -6.39
N ASP A 80 -13.57 44.93 -5.15
CA ASP A 80 -12.70 43.80 -4.79
C ASP A 80 -13.56 42.54 -4.65
N LEU A 81 -13.40 41.61 -5.61
CA LEU A 81 -14.15 40.36 -5.64
C LEU A 81 -13.79 39.44 -4.47
N TRP A 82 -12.51 39.40 -4.06
CA TRP A 82 -12.06 38.52 -2.99
C TRP A 82 -12.65 38.95 -1.65
N LYS A 83 -12.52 40.24 -1.32
CA LYS A 83 -13.09 40.81 -0.09
C LYS A 83 -14.59 40.58 0.00
N THR A 84 -15.29 40.69 -1.12
CA THR A 84 -16.74 40.51 -1.19
C THR A 84 -17.15 39.02 -1.10
N ALA A 85 -16.38 38.12 -1.69
CA ALA A 85 -16.65 36.68 -1.70
C ALA A 85 -16.21 35.96 -0.42
N LYS A 86 -15.22 36.49 0.32
CA LYS A 86 -14.68 35.92 1.56
C LYS A 86 -15.73 35.40 2.54
N PRO A 87 -16.76 36.17 2.96
CA PRO A 87 -17.74 35.68 3.93
C PRO A 87 -18.54 34.46 3.42
N PHE A 88 -18.81 34.38 2.11
CA PHE A 88 -19.50 33.25 1.50
C PHE A 88 -18.61 32.00 1.43
N LEU A 89 -17.32 32.18 1.17
CA LEU A 89 -16.35 31.09 1.18
C LEU A 89 -16.17 30.53 2.60
N GLU A 90 -16.03 31.40 3.60
CA GLU A 90 -15.89 31.00 5.00
C GLU A 90 -17.12 30.24 5.51
N SER A 91 -18.33 30.70 5.19
CA SER A 91 -19.55 29.97 5.55
C SER A 91 -19.64 28.61 4.84
N TRP A 92 -19.33 28.55 3.55
CA TRP A 92 -19.35 27.31 2.79
C TRP A 92 -18.34 26.28 3.31
N ILE A 93 -17.09 26.69 3.60
CA ILE A 93 -16.07 25.80 4.18
C ILE A 93 -16.55 25.27 5.53
N LYS A 94 -17.12 26.15 6.37
CA LYS A 94 -17.65 25.76 7.68
C LYS A 94 -18.78 24.73 7.57
N ASP A 95 -19.65 24.88 6.57
CA ASP A 95 -20.77 23.97 6.36
C ASP A 95 -20.34 22.63 5.78
N GLN A 96 -19.27 22.61 4.98
CA GLN A 96 -18.82 21.40 4.27
C GLN A 96 -17.75 20.60 5.01
N VAL A 97 -16.89 21.26 5.78
CA VAL A 97 -15.75 20.66 6.50
C VAL A 97 -15.94 20.71 8.02
N GLY A 98 -16.95 21.43 8.52
CA GLY A 98 -17.16 21.60 9.96
C GLY A 98 -17.79 20.40 10.67
N ILE A 99 -17.74 20.45 12.01
CA ILE A 99 -18.43 19.51 12.91
C ILE A 99 -19.91 19.27 12.52
N PRO A 100 -20.70 20.28 12.07
CA PRO A 100 -22.07 20.04 11.63
C PRO A 100 -22.19 19.06 10.46
N ALA A 101 -21.26 19.10 9.50
CA ALA A 101 -21.21 18.16 8.38
C ALA A 101 -20.97 16.73 8.87
N LEU A 102 -20.07 16.59 9.84
CA LEU A 102 -19.71 15.32 10.44
C LEU A 102 -20.89 14.72 11.23
N VAL A 103 -21.58 15.54 12.02
CA VAL A 103 -22.80 15.14 12.75
C VAL A 103 -23.93 14.78 11.77
N ARG A 104 -24.10 15.54 10.69
CA ARG A 104 -25.12 15.25 9.66
C ARG A 104 -24.81 13.94 8.92
N ALA A 105 -23.56 13.74 8.51
CA ALA A 105 -23.11 12.51 7.86
C ALA A 105 -23.29 11.29 8.79
N PHE A 106 -23.00 11.44 10.08
CA PHE A 106 -23.24 10.39 11.07
C PHE A 106 -24.73 10.12 11.24
N LYS A 107 -25.58 11.15 11.30
CA LYS A 107 -27.03 11.02 11.42
C LYS A 107 -27.68 10.38 10.20
N GLU A 108 -27.23 10.72 8.99
CA GLU A 108 -27.71 10.10 7.74
C GLU A 108 -27.33 8.61 7.65
N LYS A 109 -26.14 8.24 8.14
CA LYS A 109 -25.67 6.85 8.14
C LYS A 109 -26.14 6.05 9.36
N ALA A 110 -26.55 6.70 10.45
CA ALA A 110 -27.00 6.04 11.68
C ALA A 110 -28.03 4.91 11.48
N PRO A 111 -29.11 5.06 10.68
CA PRO A 111 -30.07 3.96 10.48
C PRO A 111 -29.43 2.71 9.86
N PHE A 112 -28.51 2.88 8.92
CA PHE A 112 -27.76 1.76 8.32
C PHE A 112 -26.84 1.07 9.34
N TRP A 113 -26.18 1.84 10.22
CA TRP A 113 -25.34 1.28 11.28
C TRP A 113 -26.15 0.51 12.32
N VAL A 114 -27.36 0.98 12.65
CA VAL A 114 -28.27 0.28 13.57
C VAL A 114 -28.73 -1.06 13.00
N GLU A 115 -29.03 -1.11 11.70
CA GLU A 115 -29.40 -2.35 11.01
C GLU A 115 -28.26 -3.37 10.97
N LYS A 116 -27.01 -2.90 10.83
CA LYS A 116 -25.81 -3.75 10.76
C LYS A 116 -25.16 -4.06 12.11
N MET A 117 -25.54 -3.37 13.18
CA MET A 117 -25.01 -3.59 14.52
C MET A 117 -25.13 -5.05 15.01
N PRO A 118 -26.23 -5.79 14.78
CA PRO A 118 -26.37 -7.17 15.22
C PRO A 118 -25.41 -8.15 14.53
N GLU A 119 -24.92 -7.83 13.32
CA GLU A 119 -24.00 -8.69 12.54
C GLU A 119 -22.53 -8.51 12.96
N LEU A 120 -22.19 -7.37 13.60
CA LEU A 120 -20.81 -7.06 14.01
C LEU A 120 -20.18 -8.07 14.97
N PRO A 121 -20.85 -8.55 16.03
CA PRO A 121 -20.26 -9.52 16.96
C PRO A 121 -19.86 -10.81 16.25
N GLU A 122 -20.68 -11.27 15.29
CA GLU A 122 -20.42 -12.48 14.53
C GLU A 122 -19.25 -12.31 13.56
N LEU A 123 -19.14 -11.16 12.89
CA LEU A 123 -18.00 -10.83 12.02
C LEU A 123 -16.68 -10.73 12.80
N VAL A 124 -16.69 -10.08 13.96
CA VAL A 124 -15.52 -9.96 14.84
C VAL A 124 -15.14 -11.35 15.38
N TYR A 125 -16.11 -12.13 15.85
CA TYR A 125 -15.88 -13.47 16.37
C TYR A 125 -15.30 -14.40 15.29
N ASN A 126 -15.87 -14.39 14.09
CA ASN A 126 -15.40 -15.21 12.97
C ASN A 126 -13.99 -14.79 12.53
N SER A 127 -13.70 -13.49 12.47
CA SER A 127 -12.37 -12.96 12.14
C SER A 127 -11.31 -13.34 13.18
N LEU A 128 -11.63 -13.23 14.48
CA LEU A 128 -10.76 -13.68 15.57
C LEU A 128 -10.51 -15.20 15.53
N ARG A 129 -11.56 -15.98 15.23
CA ARG A 129 -11.45 -17.44 15.09
C ARG A 129 -10.61 -17.84 13.88
N GLN A 130 -10.78 -17.14 12.74
CA GLN A 130 -9.99 -17.35 11.53
C GLN A 130 -8.51 -17.01 11.75
N GLY A 131 -8.23 -15.89 12.43
CA GLY A 131 -6.86 -15.52 12.84
C GLY A 131 -6.20 -16.60 13.69
N LYS A 132 -6.92 -17.17 14.66
CA LYS A 132 -6.42 -18.27 15.50
C LYS A 132 -6.17 -19.56 14.70
N GLN A 133 -7.03 -19.88 13.73
CA GLN A 133 -6.87 -21.07 12.88
C GLN A 133 -5.72 -20.92 11.88
N LEU A 134 -5.46 -19.70 11.41
CA LEU A 134 -4.32 -19.38 10.55
C LEU A 134 -3.01 -19.53 11.33
N GLN A 135 -2.94 -19.02 12.57
CA GLN A 135 -1.77 -19.19 13.45
C GLN A 135 -1.45 -20.67 13.69
N LEU A 136 -2.46 -21.49 13.98
CA LEU A 136 -2.26 -22.94 14.18
C LEU A 136 -1.77 -23.65 12.92
N SER A 137 -2.24 -23.24 11.74
CA SER A 137 -1.77 -23.78 10.46
C SER A 137 -0.31 -23.41 10.18
N VAL A 138 0.07 -22.16 10.47
CA VAL A 138 1.46 -21.68 10.33
C VAL A 138 2.40 -22.40 11.30
N ASP A 139 2.00 -22.58 12.57
CA ASP A 139 2.79 -23.32 13.56
C ASP A 139 3.00 -24.80 13.21
N LYS A 140 2.03 -25.40 12.51
CA LYS A 140 2.14 -26.78 12.04
C LYS A 140 3.13 -26.88 10.87
N ILE A 141 3.02 -25.97 9.90
CA ILE A 141 3.94 -25.88 8.75
C ILE A 141 5.37 -25.62 9.23
N GLN A 142 5.55 -24.73 10.21
CA GLN A 142 6.87 -24.44 10.77
C GLN A 142 7.47 -25.65 11.48
N ARG A 143 6.67 -26.40 12.26
CA ARG A 143 7.13 -27.65 12.90
C ARG A 143 7.49 -28.74 11.89
N ASP A 144 6.68 -28.93 10.86
CA ASP A 144 6.97 -29.92 9.81
C ASP A 144 8.27 -29.55 9.07
N LEU A 145 8.50 -28.27 8.76
CA LEU A 145 9.75 -27.80 8.16
C LEU A 145 10.98 -28.03 9.06
N GLN A 146 10.84 -27.84 10.38
CA GLN A 146 11.91 -28.12 11.34
C GLN A 146 12.22 -29.62 11.43
N LEU A 147 11.20 -30.48 11.46
CA LEU A 147 11.38 -31.94 11.50
C LEU A 147 12.09 -32.46 10.23
N HIS A 148 11.75 -31.91 9.07
CA HIS A 148 12.42 -32.25 7.81
C HIS A 148 13.89 -31.80 7.78
N HIS A 149 14.23 -30.62 8.30
CA HIS A 149 15.62 -30.15 8.36
C HIS A 149 16.52 -31.05 9.21
N VAL A 150 16.04 -31.52 10.38
CA VAL A 150 16.83 -32.39 11.28
C VAL A 150 17.08 -33.78 10.66
N ARG A 151 16.08 -34.36 9.98
CA ARG A 151 16.23 -35.66 9.32
C ARG A 151 17.13 -35.60 8.08
N GLN A 152 17.06 -34.52 7.30
CA GLN A 152 17.83 -34.38 6.07
C GLN A 152 19.33 -34.18 6.33
N GLY A 153 19.69 -33.54 7.45
CA GLY A 153 21.08 -33.39 7.90
C GLY A 153 21.74 -34.73 8.25
N GLN A 154 21.09 -35.56 9.07
CA GLN A 154 21.67 -36.84 9.53
C GLN A 154 21.95 -37.83 8.40
N SER A 155 21.08 -37.88 7.38
CA SER A 155 21.27 -38.76 6.22
C SER A 155 22.53 -38.38 5.42
N ARG A 156 22.76 -37.08 5.20
CA ARG A 156 23.95 -36.59 4.46
C ARG A 156 25.27 -36.90 5.17
N TYR A 157 25.32 -36.82 6.51
CA TYR A 157 26.52 -37.18 7.27
C TYR A 157 26.84 -38.69 7.18
N LEU A 158 25.82 -39.55 7.20
CA LEU A 158 26.01 -41.00 7.05
C LEU A 158 26.54 -41.37 5.65
N PHE A 159 26.07 -40.70 4.59
CA PHE A 159 26.63 -40.88 3.25
C PHE A 159 28.09 -40.44 3.15
N GLY A 160 28.44 -39.30 3.78
CA GLY A 160 29.82 -38.81 3.84
C GLY A 160 30.77 -39.81 4.50
N ILE A 161 30.41 -40.32 5.68
CA ILE A 161 31.22 -41.30 6.43
C ILE A 161 31.40 -42.60 5.63
N GLY A 162 30.33 -43.10 4.99
CA GLY A 162 30.40 -44.29 4.14
C GLY A 162 31.36 -44.12 2.94
N ALA A 163 31.29 -42.98 2.26
CA ALA A 163 32.18 -42.69 1.12
C ALA A 163 33.66 -42.59 1.54
N THR A 164 33.96 -41.96 2.68
CA THR A 164 35.32 -41.87 3.22
C THR A 164 35.87 -43.24 3.63
N LEU A 165 35.06 -44.11 4.23
CA LEU A 165 35.46 -45.47 4.59
C LEU A 165 35.75 -46.35 3.36
N ILE A 166 34.92 -46.24 2.31
CA ILE A 166 35.16 -46.96 1.05
C ILE A 166 36.45 -46.46 0.38
N LEU A 167 36.64 -45.14 0.29
CA LEU A 167 37.88 -44.57 -0.25
C LEU A 167 39.12 -44.98 0.55
N SER A 168 39.04 -44.98 1.88
CA SER A 168 40.12 -45.41 2.76
C SER A 168 40.45 -46.90 2.61
N GLY A 169 39.42 -47.77 2.49
CA GLY A 169 39.60 -49.21 2.25
C GLY A 169 40.25 -49.51 0.90
N THR A 170 39.86 -48.80 -0.15
CA THR A 170 40.46 -48.92 -1.49
C THR A 170 41.93 -48.47 -1.51
N LEU A 171 42.27 -47.41 -0.77
CA LEU A 171 43.64 -46.90 -0.68
C LEU A 171 44.58 -47.86 0.07
N LEU A 172 44.08 -48.54 1.11
CA LEU A 172 44.85 -49.54 1.86
C LEU A 172 45.16 -50.80 1.03
N LEU A 173 44.22 -51.24 0.18
CA LEU A 173 44.43 -52.35 -0.77
C LEU A 173 45.57 -52.09 -1.75
N ILE A 174 45.74 -50.83 -2.17
CA ILE A 174 46.78 -50.44 -3.14
C ILE A 174 48.17 -50.40 -2.47
N ASN A 175 48.25 -50.06 -1.19
CA ASN A 175 49.53 -49.75 -0.53
C ASN A 175 50.13 -50.93 0.26
N LYS A 176 49.33 -51.91 0.72
CA LYS A 176 49.82 -53.11 1.44
C LYS A 176 49.01 -54.37 1.08
N PRO A 177 49.44 -55.14 0.05
CA PRO A 177 48.70 -56.30 -0.45
C PRO A 177 48.88 -57.60 0.36
N GLU A 178 49.63 -57.59 1.47
CA GLU A 178 49.99 -58.80 2.20
C GLU A 178 49.01 -59.18 3.33
N TRP A 179 47.95 -58.40 3.54
CA TRP A 179 46.91 -58.63 4.56
C TRP A 179 45.59 -59.00 3.86
N ASP A 180 45.52 -60.23 3.34
CA ASP A 180 44.51 -60.70 2.39
C ASP A 180 43.03 -60.56 2.86
N PHE A 181 42.76 -60.60 4.17
CA PHE A 181 41.38 -60.68 4.68
C PHE A 181 40.83 -59.41 5.35
N MET A 182 41.69 -58.47 5.76
CA MET A 182 41.25 -57.31 6.56
C MET A 182 40.61 -56.16 5.75
N PRO A 183 41.03 -55.86 4.51
CA PRO A 183 40.40 -54.82 3.68
C PRO A 183 39.00 -55.19 3.19
N ALA A 184 38.76 -56.49 2.93
CA ALA A 184 37.47 -56.99 2.46
C ALA A 184 36.36 -56.77 3.52
N TRP A 185 36.67 -56.97 4.80
CA TRP A 185 35.74 -56.69 5.91
C TRP A 185 35.43 -55.20 6.08
N LEU A 186 36.40 -54.32 5.83
CA LEU A 186 36.20 -52.86 5.86
C LEU A 186 35.31 -52.36 4.72
N MET A 187 35.49 -52.89 3.50
CA MET A 187 34.61 -52.56 2.36
C MET A 187 33.19 -53.07 2.58
N ALA A 188 33.03 -54.30 3.08
CA ALA A 188 31.72 -54.84 3.44
C ALA A 188 31.02 -54.00 4.52
N GLY A 189 31.77 -53.57 5.55
CA GLY A 189 31.27 -52.64 6.57
C GLY A 189 30.83 -51.30 6.00
N GLY A 190 31.62 -50.72 5.07
CA GLY A 190 31.28 -49.48 4.37
C GLY A 190 29.98 -49.58 3.55
N ILE A 191 29.80 -50.69 2.82
CA ILE A 191 28.59 -50.96 2.03
C ILE A 191 27.35 -51.12 2.92
N VAL A 192 27.49 -51.79 4.08
CA VAL A 192 26.40 -51.95 5.05
C VAL A 192 26.01 -50.61 5.65
N VAL A 193 26.98 -49.77 6.03
CA VAL A 193 26.71 -48.42 6.55
C VAL A 193 26.05 -47.55 5.48
N TRP A 194 26.47 -47.66 4.22
CA TRP A 194 25.88 -46.95 3.09
C TRP A 194 24.43 -47.38 2.81
N LEU A 195 24.14 -48.68 2.86
CA LEU A 195 22.78 -49.23 2.72
C LEU A 195 21.86 -48.83 3.88
N ILE A 196 22.37 -48.80 5.12
CA ILE A 196 21.63 -48.32 6.28
C ILE A 196 21.33 -46.83 6.17
N GLY A 197 22.28 -46.04 5.65
CA GLY A 197 22.09 -44.62 5.32
C GLY A 197 20.99 -44.41 4.27
N TRP A 198 21.01 -45.20 3.19
CA TRP A 198 19.98 -45.17 2.14
C TRP A 198 18.59 -45.46 2.69
N ARG A 199 18.43 -46.52 3.51
CA ARG A 199 17.14 -46.92 4.08
C ARG A 199 16.60 -45.95 5.14
N ARG A 200 17.44 -45.12 5.78
CA ARG A 200 16.98 -44.04 6.68
C ARG A 200 16.63 -42.75 5.94
N SER A 201 17.05 -42.64 4.68
CA SER A 201 16.84 -41.46 3.83
C SER A 201 15.61 -41.54 2.93
N ALA A 202 15.14 -42.76 2.62
CA ALA A 202 13.88 -43.07 1.95
C ALA A 202 12.74 -43.21 2.95
#